data_AF-A0A4U7BDK2-F1
#
_entry.id   AF-A0A4U7BDK2-F1
#
_cell.length_a   1.000
_cell.length_b   1.000
_cell.length_c   1.000
_cell.angle_alpha   90.00
_cell.angle_beta   90.00
_cell.angle_gamma   90.00
#
_symmetry.space_group_name_H-M   'P 1'
#
loop_
_entity.id
_entity.type
_entity.pdbx_description
1 polymer ?
#
loop_
_entity_poly.entity_id
_entity_poly.type
_entity_poly.pdbx_seq_one_letter_code
_entity_poly.pdbx_strand_id
1 'polypeptide(L)'
;YSSILSQAKANKESKENSKINFANTFLKQNVTKLNDIENKNSQTLIRSEVLNSTNNNNINKNYYTKTNSPNYDISSEFKNSIYTLKFKQADISSNTAYGYSVDKDGYMGEDFNEAAGLPKDFKIHKS
;
A
#
# COMPACT_ATOMS: atom_id res chain seq x y z
N TYR A 1 27.78 53.47 -30.96
CA TYR A 1 26.49 52.81 -31.24
C TYR A 1 26.74 51.45 -31.86
N SER A 2 26.29 50.35 -31.24
CA SER A 2 26.42 49.00 -31.81
C SER A 2 25.40 48.81 -32.94
N SER A 3 25.82 48.26 -34.08
CA SER A 3 24.93 48.09 -35.23
C SER A 3 23.74 47.15 -34.91
N ILE A 4 22.61 47.34 -35.60
CA ILE A 4 21.43 46.47 -35.49
C ILE A 4 21.82 45.00 -35.78
N LEU A 5 22.72 44.78 -36.74
CA LEU A 5 23.23 43.46 -37.09
C LEU A 5 24.02 42.81 -35.92
N SER A 6 24.83 43.59 -35.22
CA SER A 6 25.58 43.15 -34.04
C SER A 6 24.64 42.77 -32.89
N GLN A 7 23.59 43.55 -32.66
CA GLN A 7 22.57 43.28 -31.64
C GLN A 7 21.75 42.02 -31.98
N ALA A 8 21.38 41.83 -33.25
CA ALA A 8 20.66 40.64 -33.71
C ALA A 8 21.49 39.35 -33.55
N LYS A 9 22.79 39.42 -33.85
CA LYS A 9 23.71 38.28 -33.67
C LYS A 9 23.85 37.91 -32.19
N ALA A 10 24.06 38.89 -31.32
CA ALA A 10 24.14 38.68 -29.87
C ALA A 10 22.84 38.10 -29.28
N ASN A 11 21.67 38.53 -29.77
CA ASN A 11 20.38 37.98 -29.35
C ASN A 11 20.13 36.54 -29.83
N LYS A 12 20.66 36.16 -31.00
CA LYS A 12 20.57 34.77 -31.47
C LYS A 12 21.45 33.86 -30.63
N GLU A 13 22.69 34.29 -30.37
CA GLU A 13 23.64 33.56 -29.53
C GLU A 13 23.16 33.42 -28.09
N SER A 14 22.55 34.46 -27.50
CA SER A 14 21.99 34.39 -26.15
C SER A 14 20.81 33.40 -26.05
N LYS A 15 19.96 33.32 -27.08
CA LYS A 15 18.88 32.33 -27.18
C LYS A 15 19.41 30.90 -27.32
N GLU A 16 20.45 30.69 -28.12
CA GLU A 16 21.10 29.37 -28.25
C GLU A 16 21.75 28.94 -26.93
N ASN A 17 22.49 29.83 -26.26
CA ASN A 17 23.08 29.58 -24.94
C ASN A 17 22.02 29.28 -23.87
N SER A 18 20.87 29.95 -23.92
CA SER A 18 19.76 29.69 -22.99
C SER A 18 19.15 28.29 -23.17
N LYS A 19 19.03 27.81 -24.41
CA LYS A 19 18.56 26.43 -24.69
C LYS A 19 19.53 25.38 -24.17
N ILE A 20 20.83 25.60 -24.36
CA ILE A 20 21.89 24.72 -23.88
C ILE A 20 21.87 24.67 -22.34
N ASN A 21 21.74 25.83 -21.67
CA ASN A 21 21.65 25.89 -20.21
C ASN A 21 20.42 25.16 -19.66
N PHE A 22 19.27 25.30 -20.33
CA PHE A 22 18.08 24.55 -19.96
C PHE A 22 18.31 23.04 -20.07
N ALA A 23 18.86 22.56 -21.19
CA ALA A 23 19.15 21.15 -21.39
C ALA A 23 20.11 20.61 -20.33
N ASN A 24 21.20 21.34 -20.04
CA ASN A 24 22.16 20.96 -19.00
C ASN A 24 21.51 20.89 -17.61
N THR A 25 20.66 21.86 -17.28
CA THR A 25 19.94 21.89 -16.00
C THR A 25 18.96 20.73 -15.89
N PHE A 26 18.19 20.46 -16.95
CA PHE A 26 17.24 19.36 -17.00
C PHE A 26 17.93 18.00 -16.84
N LEU A 27 19.04 17.79 -17.58
CA LEU A 27 19.85 16.56 -17.45
C LEU A 27 20.39 16.40 -16.03
N LYS A 28 20.95 17.46 -15.43
CA LYS A 28 21.45 17.43 -14.05
C LYS A 28 20.36 17.09 -13.05
N GLN A 29 19.17 17.69 -13.19
CA GLN A 29 18.02 17.39 -12.34
C GLN A 29 17.57 15.92 -12.47
N ASN A 30 17.58 15.38 -13.69
CA ASN A 30 17.19 13.99 -13.91
C ASN A 30 18.21 13.00 -13.31
N VAL A 31 19.51 13.30 -13.41
CA VAL A 31 20.56 12.48 -12.77
C VAL A 31 20.39 12.46 -11.25
N THR A 32 20.14 13.61 -10.62
CA THR A 32 19.89 13.67 -9.17
C THR A 32 18.65 12.87 -8.78
N LYS A 33 17.53 13.04 -9.50
CA LYS A 33 16.30 12.27 -9.23
C LYS A 33 16.51 10.76 -9.36
N LEU A 34 17.30 10.32 -10.34
CA LEU A 34 17.61 8.91 -10.55
C LEU A 34 18.42 8.35 -9.38
N ASN A 35 19.46 9.07 -8.94
CA ASN A 35 20.26 8.71 -7.78
C ASN A 35 19.41 8.64 -6.49
N ASP A 36 18.45 9.57 -6.32
CA ASP A 36 17.54 9.54 -5.17
C ASP A 36 16.61 8.31 -5.18
N ILE A 37 16.12 7.91 -6.37
CA ILE A 37 15.30 6.70 -6.53
C ILE A 37 16.12 5.45 -6.20
N GLU A 38 17.34 5.35 -6.73
CA GLU A 38 18.25 4.24 -6.44
C GLU A 38 18.51 4.11 -4.94
N ASN A 39 18.85 5.22 -4.28
CA ASN A 39 19.08 5.24 -2.83
C ASN A 39 17.84 4.85 -2.01
N LYS A 40 16.63 5.28 -2.43
CA LYS A 40 15.37 4.88 -1.78
C LYS A 40 15.08 3.40 -1.96
N ASN A 41 15.34 2.86 -3.15
CA ASN A 41 15.14 1.45 -3.44
C ASN A 41 16.11 0.58 -2.62
N SER A 42 17.40 0.93 -2.57
CA SER A 42 18.40 0.23 -1.76
C SER A 42 18.04 0.22 -0.26
N GLN A 43 17.60 1.34 0.30
CA GLN A 43 17.13 1.39 1.69
C GLN A 43 15.89 0.53 1.93
N THR A 44 14.97 0.49 0.96
CA THR A 44 13.75 -0.34 1.04
C THR A 44 14.09 -1.83 1.00
N LEU A 45 15.03 -2.23 0.13
CA LEU A 45 15.52 -3.61 0.05
C LEU A 45 16.15 -4.04 1.38
N ILE A 46 17.09 -3.25 1.92
CA ILE A 46 17.71 -3.51 3.22
C ILE A 46 16.65 -3.64 4.33
N ARG A 47 15.65 -2.74 4.37
CA ARG A 47 14.56 -2.82 5.35
C ARG A 47 13.75 -4.11 5.19
N SER A 48 13.47 -4.54 3.96
CA SER A 48 12.73 -5.78 3.69
C SER A 48 13.51 -7.03 4.11
N GLU A 49 14.82 -7.07 3.88
CA GLU A 49 15.71 -8.15 4.30
C GLU A 49 15.81 -8.24 5.84
N VAL A 50 15.91 -7.10 6.51
CA VAL A 50 15.94 -7.01 7.98
C VAL A 50 14.59 -7.43 8.58
N LEU A 51 13.47 -7.00 8.01
CA LEU A 51 12.13 -7.41 8.44
C LEU A 51 11.90 -8.91 8.22
N ASN A 52 12.32 -9.45 7.07
CA ASN A 52 12.26 -10.89 6.80
C ASN A 52 13.12 -11.68 7.80
N SER A 53 14.35 -11.24 8.07
CA SER A 53 15.24 -11.89 9.04
C SER A 53 14.71 -11.82 10.48
N THR A 54 14.02 -10.73 10.85
CA THR A 54 13.40 -10.58 12.18
C THR A 54 12.18 -11.51 12.33
N ASN A 55 11.42 -11.73 11.25
CA ASN A 55 10.30 -12.68 11.24
C ASN A 55 10.79 -14.14 11.22
N ASN A 56 11.90 -14.45 10.55
CA ASN A 56 12.46 -15.81 10.47
C ASN A 56 13.06 -16.32 11.80
N ASN A 57 13.45 -15.44 12.71
CA ASN A 57 13.97 -15.82 14.03
C ASN A 57 12.87 -16.12 15.07
N ASN A 58 11.60 -15.84 14.77
CA ASN A 58 10.46 -16.14 15.65
C ASN A 58 9.49 -17.21 15.11
N ILE A 59 9.81 -17.89 14.01
CA ILE A 59 8.93 -18.88 13.36
C ILE A 59 9.49 -20.31 13.31
N ASN A 60 10.66 -20.57 13.91
CA ASN A 60 11.18 -21.95 14.11
C ASN A 60 10.65 -22.62 15.38
N LYS A 61 9.44 -22.25 15.81
CA LYS A 61 8.71 -22.95 16.86
C LYS A 61 7.23 -22.70 16.59
N ASN A 62 6.58 -23.56 15.81
CA ASN A 62 5.16 -23.94 15.96
C ASN A 62 4.71 -24.89 14.83
N TYR A 63 4.70 -26.19 15.18
CA TYR A 63 3.80 -27.25 14.74
C TYR A 63 3.70 -27.59 13.23
N TYR A 64 4.56 -28.51 12.77
CA TYR A 64 4.25 -29.39 11.65
C TYR A 64 3.11 -30.35 12.04
N THR A 65 1.85 -29.96 11.84
CA THR A 65 0.73 -30.92 11.89
C THR A 65 0.55 -31.55 10.52
N LYS A 66 0.94 -32.82 10.41
CA LYS A 66 0.75 -33.68 9.24
C LYS A 66 -0.75 -33.91 9.01
N THR A 67 -1.30 -33.36 7.92
CA THR A 67 -2.68 -33.65 7.49
C THR A 67 -2.67 -34.68 6.35
N ASN A 68 -3.40 -35.79 6.51
CA ASN A 68 -3.46 -36.93 5.58
C ASN A 68 -4.30 -36.65 4.31
N SER A 69 -3.98 -35.62 3.53
CA SER A 69 -4.64 -35.39 2.23
C SER A 69 -3.65 -35.61 1.09
N PRO A 70 -3.96 -36.48 0.10
CA PRO A 70 -3.05 -36.78 -0.99
C PRO A 70 -3.03 -35.62 -1.99
N ASN A 71 -1.83 -35.21 -2.38
CA ASN A 71 -1.53 -34.19 -3.39
C ASN A 71 -2.07 -32.79 -3.08
N TYR A 72 -1.25 -31.96 -2.42
CA TYR A 72 -0.87 -30.63 -2.90
C TYR A 72 0.08 -30.03 -1.84
N ASP A 73 1.37 -29.85 -2.19
CA ASP A 73 2.32 -29.07 -1.39
C ASP A 73 1.99 -27.58 -1.54
N ILE A 74 0.98 -27.15 -0.80
CA ILE A 74 0.57 -25.76 -0.72
C ILE A 74 1.51 -25.04 0.27
N SER A 75 2.24 -24.03 -0.21
CA SER A 75 3.12 -23.17 0.60
C SER A 75 2.33 -22.49 1.74
N SER A 76 3.01 -22.26 2.87
CA SER A 76 2.42 -21.71 4.10
C SER A 76 1.76 -20.33 3.90
N GLU A 77 2.26 -19.53 2.96
CA GLU A 77 1.70 -18.23 2.58
C GLU A 77 0.27 -18.35 2.03
N PHE A 78 0.00 -19.36 1.20
CA PHE A 78 -1.37 -19.61 0.72
C PHE A 78 -2.26 -20.24 1.78
N LYS A 79 -1.70 -21.02 2.72
CA LYS A 79 -2.46 -21.59 3.86
C LYS A 79 -2.93 -20.51 4.84
N ASN A 80 -2.15 -19.45 5.08
CA ASN A 80 -2.58 -18.29 5.87
C ASN A 80 -3.73 -17.54 5.19
N SER A 81 -3.73 -17.44 3.86
CA SER A 81 -4.85 -16.89 3.09
C SER A 81 -6.12 -17.74 3.19
N ILE A 82 -5.99 -19.07 3.20
CA ILE A 82 -7.13 -19.99 3.39
C ILE A 82 -7.62 -20.02 4.84
N TYR A 83 -6.72 -19.91 5.84
CA TYR A 83 -7.10 -19.77 7.25
C TYR A 83 -7.81 -18.42 7.47
N THR A 84 -7.29 -17.29 6.98
CA THR A 84 -8.00 -16.00 7.11
C THR A 84 -9.37 -16.00 6.42
N LEU A 85 -9.55 -16.75 5.33
CA LEU A 85 -10.87 -16.96 4.69
C LEU A 85 -11.76 -17.94 5.47
N LYS A 86 -11.23 -19.04 6.02
CA LYS A 86 -11.99 -20.01 6.84
C LYS A 86 -12.37 -19.44 8.20
N PHE A 87 -11.52 -18.67 8.86
CA PHE A 87 -11.79 -18.02 10.15
C PHE A 87 -12.54 -16.69 10.00
N LYS A 88 -12.62 -16.10 8.80
CA LYS A 88 -13.68 -15.12 8.48
C LYS A 88 -15.08 -15.76 8.37
N GLN A 89 -15.16 -17.08 8.24
CA GLN A 89 -16.43 -17.79 8.03
C GLN A 89 -16.80 -18.71 9.20
N ALA A 90 -15.84 -19.09 10.07
CA ALA A 90 -16.05 -20.08 11.12
C ALA A 90 -16.57 -19.53 12.46
N ASP A 91 -16.63 -18.20 12.65
CA ASP A 91 -17.38 -17.58 13.73
C ASP A 91 -18.41 -16.59 13.15
N ILE A 92 -19.26 -17.09 12.24
CA ILE A 92 -20.61 -16.53 12.10
C ILE A 92 -21.37 -16.94 13.39
N SER A 93 -20.95 -16.39 14.53
CA SER A 93 -21.94 -16.06 15.54
C SER A 93 -22.95 -15.20 14.79
N SER A 94 -24.21 -15.59 14.84
CA SER A 94 -25.37 -14.95 14.21
C SER A 94 -25.58 -13.47 14.58
N ASN A 95 -24.61 -12.86 15.26
CA ASN A 95 -24.68 -11.62 16.00
C ASN A 95 -23.88 -10.50 15.37
N THR A 96 -23.41 -10.65 14.12
CA THR A 96 -22.88 -9.52 13.35
C THR A 96 -23.44 -9.45 11.92
N ALA A 97 -23.69 -8.23 11.43
CA ALA A 97 -24.12 -7.93 10.07
C ALA A 97 -23.36 -6.69 9.55
N TYR A 98 -22.80 -6.79 8.34
CA TYR A 98 -22.00 -5.71 7.72
C TYR A 98 -20.83 -5.18 8.57
N GLY A 99 -20.33 -5.99 9.51
CA GLY A 99 -19.27 -5.59 10.43
C GLY A 99 -19.74 -4.91 11.73
N TYR A 100 -21.05 -4.82 11.95
CA TYR A 100 -21.67 -4.29 13.17
C TYR A 100 -22.43 -5.36 13.94
N SER A 101 -22.71 -5.12 15.21
CA SER A 101 -23.46 -6.04 16.07
C SER A 101 -24.94 -6.13 15.68
N VAL A 102 -25.56 -7.29 15.89
CA VAL A 102 -27.02 -7.45 15.82
C VAL A 102 -27.56 -8.06 17.12
N ASP A 103 -28.74 -7.59 17.50
CA ASP A 103 -29.46 -8.10 18.67
C ASP A 103 -30.08 -9.48 18.41
N LYS A 104 -30.74 -10.04 19.44
CA LYS A 104 -31.35 -11.39 19.36
C LYS A 104 -32.52 -11.46 18.39
N ASP A 105 -33.17 -10.32 18.13
CA ASP A 105 -34.34 -10.20 17.26
C ASP A 105 -33.93 -9.85 15.80
N GLY A 106 -32.62 -9.72 15.53
CA GLY A 106 -32.07 -9.45 14.20
C GLY A 106 -31.99 -7.97 13.82
N TYR A 107 -32.18 -7.04 14.78
CA TYR A 107 -31.97 -5.61 14.56
C TYR A 107 -30.49 -5.24 14.70
N MET A 108 -30.08 -4.20 13.98
CA MET A 108 -28.75 -3.59 14.13
C MET A 108 -28.56 -3.03 15.54
N GLY A 109 -27.36 -3.21 16.09
CA GLY A 109 -26.99 -2.76 17.44
C GLY A 109 -26.64 -1.26 17.55
N GLU A 110 -26.30 -0.84 18.76
CA GLU A 110 -25.97 0.56 19.07
C GLU A 110 -24.73 1.06 18.29
N ASP A 111 -23.77 0.17 18.01
CA ASP A 111 -22.57 0.47 17.24
C ASP A 111 -22.90 0.89 15.78
N PHE A 112 -23.90 0.27 15.18
CA PHE A 112 -24.43 0.69 13.88
C PHE A 112 -25.13 2.05 13.98
N ASN A 113 -25.97 2.24 15.02
CA ASN A 113 -26.72 3.49 15.20
C ASN A 113 -25.78 4.69 15.39
N GLU A 114 -24.71 4.53 16.17
CA GLU A 114 -23.67 5.56 16.35
C GLU A 114 -22.96 5.87 15.03
N ALA A 115 -22.54 4.84 14.28
CA ALA A 115 -21.88 5.01 13.00
C ALA A 115 -22.78 5.68 11.94
N ALA A 116 -24.09 5.46 12.01
CA ALA A 116 -25.08 6.02 11.09
C ALA A 116 -25.64 7.39 11.54
N GLY A 117 -25.29 7.87 12.73
CA GLY A 117 -25.87 9.10 13.30
C GLY A 117 -27.36 8.97 13.65
N LEU A 118 -27.81 7.76 14.01
CA LEU A 118 -29.18 7.45 14.41
C LEU A 118 -29.34 7.49 15.93
N PRO A 119 -30.57 7.71 16.45
CA PRO A 119 -30.86 7.53 17.88
C PRO A 119 -30.46 6.12 18.35
N LYS A 120 -29.98 6.00 19.59
CA LYS A 120 -29.50 4.72 20.16
C LYS A 120 -30.55 3.60 20.11
N ASP A 121 -31.80 3.99 20.28
CA ASP A 121 -32.99 3.14 20.35
C ASP A 121 -33.64 2.90 18.98
N PHE A 122 -33.01 3.35 17.88
CA PHE A 122 -33.49 3.12 16.53
C PHE A 122 -33.30 1.65 16.13
N LYS A 123 -34.38 1.01 15.64
CA LYS A 123 -34.39 -0.42 15.28
C LYS A 123 -34.47 -0.59 13.77
N ILE A 124 -33.38 -1.03 13.16
CA ILE A 124 -33.34 -1.41 11.73
C ILE A 124 -33.13 -2.91 11.64
N HIS A 125 -34.10 -3.59 11.03
CA HIS A 125 -33.95 -5.02 10.76
C HIS A 125 -32.97 -5.22 9.60
N LYS A 126 -32.01 -6.13 9.74
CA LYS A 126 -31.21 -6.58 8.58
C LYS A 126 -32.18 -7.34 7.65
N SER A 127 -32.43 -6.87 6.43
CA SER A 127 -33.39 -7.56 5.55
C SER A 127 -32.99 -9.01 5.24
#